data_AF-A0A519PGD4-F1
#
_entry.id   AF-A0A519PGD4-F1
#
_cell.length_a   1.000
_cell.length_b   1.000
_cell.length_c   1.000
_cell.angle_alpha   90.00
_cell.angle_beta   90.00
_cell.angle_gamma   90.00
#
_symmetry.space_group_name_H-M   'P 1'
#
loop_
_entity.id
_entity.type
_entity.pdbx_description
1 polymer ?
#
loop_
_entity_poly.entity_id
_entity_poly.type
_entity_poly.pdbx_seq_one_letter_code
_entity_poly.pdbx_strand_id
1 'polypeptide(L)'
;IKVCANPDTYRRMSADMDIDAGRVLNGEATLDQVGEEIVDLVRRVAEGERTVSEAMGHQEFILTYKSFEPIGPACLPVRSTLAAV
;
A
#
# COMPACT_ATOMS: atom_id res chain seq x y z
N ILE A 1 0.93 8.45 -4.05
CA ILE A 1 0.44 9.33 -2.97
C ILE A 1 0.08 8.47 -1.76
N LYS A 2 0.91 8.50 -0.72
CA LYS A 2 0.72 7.81 0.56
C LYS A 2 0.20 8.84 1.57
N VAL A 3 -1.01 8.60 2.08
CA VAL A 3 -1.67 9.44 3.08
C VAL A 3 -1.66 8.68 4.41
N CYS A 4 -1.19 9.31 5.49
CA CYS A 4 -1.13 8.70 6.80
C CYS A 4 -2.12 9.34 7.76
N ALA A 5 -3.07 8.58 8.30
CA ALA A 5 -4.04 9.07 9.27
C ALA A 5 -3.59 8.90 10.73
N ASN A 6 -2.61 8.05 11.00
CA ASN A 6 -2.10 7.82 12.36
C ASN A 6 -0.95 8.81 12.65
N PRO A 7 -1.10 9.75 13.60
CA PRO A 7 -0.07 10.75 13.90
C PRO A 7 1.25 10.14 14.40
N ASP A 8 1.20 9.02 15.12
CA ASP A 8 2.41 8.33 15.61
C ASP A 8 3.19 7.71 14.45
N THR A 9 2.48 7.10 13.49
CA THR A 9 3.10 6.54 12.28
C THR A 9 3.69 7.65 11.42
N TYR A 10 2.96 8.74 11.18
CA TYR A 10 3.47 9.85 10.38
C TYR A 10 4.74 10.44 11.01
N ARG A 11 4.76 10.67 12.33
CA ARG A 11 5.97 11.19 13.01
C ARG A 11 7.21 10.31 12.85
N ARG A 12 7.04 8.98 12.74
CA ARG A 12 8.16 8.03 12.59
C ARG A 12 8.56 7.79 11.14
N MET A 13 7.64 8.01 10.20
CA MET A 13 7.78 7.64 8.79
C MET A 13 7.40 8.79 7.85
N SER A 14 7.56 10.05 8.28
CA SER A 14 7.13 11.22 7.51
C SER A 14 7.86 11.30 6.17
N ALA A 15 9.11 10.82 6.11
CA ALA A 15 9.90 10.73 4.89
C ALA A 15 9.33 9.76 3.84
N ASP A 16 8.38 8.88 4.20
CA ASP A 16 7.74 7.92 3.31
C ASP A 16 6.32 8.34 2.87
N MET A 17 5.79 9.44 3.41
CA MET A 17 4.38 9.82 3.29
C MET A 17 4.26 11.18 2.60
N ASP A 18 3.29 11.30 1.69
CA ASP A 18 3.03 12.56 1.00
C ASP A 18 2.16 13.51 1.84
N ILE A 19 1.25 12.98 2.67
CA ILE A 19 0.27 13.78 3.45
C ILE A 19 0.12 13.25 4.88
N ASP A 20 0.11 14.17 5.85
CA ASP A 20 -0.32 13.94 7.23
C ASP A 20 -1.81 14.25 7.40
N ALA A 21 -2.64 13.22 7.44
CA ALA A 21 -4.06 13.32 7.78
C ALA A 21 -4.32 13.18 9.29
N GLY A 22 -3.30 12.79 10.07
CA GLY A 22 -3.36 12.73 11.53
C GLY A 22 -3.59 14.10 12.19
N ARG A 23 -3.25 15.19 11.49
CA ARG A 23 -3.57 16.58 11.89
C ARG A 23 -5.04 16.81 12.20
N VAL A 24 -5.95 16.07 11.55
CA VAL A 24 -7.40 16.15 11.85
C VAL A 24 -7.69 15.67 13.28
N LEU A 25 -7.04 14.59 13.72
CA LEU A 25 -7.24 14.02 15.05
C LEU A 25 -6.66 14.91 16.17
N ASN A 26 -5.60 15.65 15.87
CA ASN A 26 -4.99 16.60 16.81
C ASN A 26 -5.68 17.96 16.84
N GLY A 27 -6.67 18.20 15.97
CA GLY A 27 -7.31 19.51 15.82
C GLY A 27 -6.42 20.57 15.16
N GLU A 28 -5.34 20.16 14.49
CA GLU A 28 -4.40 21.03 13.78
C GLU A 28 -4.90 21.42 12.38
N ALA A 29 -5.80 20.62 11.80
CA ALA A 29 -6.48 20.89 10.53
C ALA A 29 -7.92 20.35 10.56
N THR A 30 -8.80 20.91 9.74
CA THR A 30 -10.14 20.35 9.52
C THR A 30 -10.11 19.23 8.50
N LEU A 31 -11.17 18.42 8.47
CA LEU A 31 -11.35 17.39 7.45
C LEU A 31 -11.34 17.98 6.04
N ASP A 32 -12.04 19.12 5.85
CA ASP A 32 -12.13 19.79 4.55
C ASP A 32 -10.76 20.29 4.07
N GLN A 33 -9.96 20.87 4.97
CA GLN A 33 -8.60 21.34 4.65
C GLN A 33 -7.69 20.19 4.19
N VAL A 34 -7.71 19.07 4.92
CA VAL A 34 -6.92 17.89 4.53
C VAL A 34 -7.47 17.26 3.24
N GLY A 35 -8.79 17.28 3.04
CA GLY A 35 -9.42 16.82 1.81
C GLY A 35 -8.97 17.64 0.60
N GLU A 36 -8.98 18.96 0.70
CA GLU A 36 -8.48 19.88 -0.33
C GLU A 36 -7.00 19.63 -0.63
N GLU A 37 -6.17 19.47 0.40
CA GLU A 37 -4.75 19.15 0.24
C GLU A 37 -4.51 17.86 -0.56
N ILE A 38 -5.30 16.81 -0.29
CA ILE A 38 -5.24 15.54 -1.03
C ILE A 38 -5.61 15.75 -2.50
N VAL A 39 -6.71 16.46 -2.78
CA VAL A 39 -7.19 16.71 -4.14
C VAL A 39 -6.17 17.54 -4.93
N ASP A 40 -5.61 18.58 -4.31
CA ASP A 40 -4.60 19.43 -4.93
C ASP A 40 -3.32 18.64 -5.22
N LEU A 41 -2.85 17.80 -4.30
CA LEU A 41 -1.69 16.96 -4.56
C LEU A 41 -1.95 15.95 -5.69
N VAL A 42 -3.12 15.31 -5.73
CA VAL A 42 -3.50 14.40 -6.83
C VAL A 42 -3.41 15.14 -8.17
N ARG A 43 -3.92 16.37 -8.24
CA ARG A 43 -3.84 17.20 -9.44
C ARG A 43 -2.39 17.49 -9.82
N ARG A 44 -1.55 17.96 -8.89
CA ARG A 44 -0.15 18.28 -9.19
C ARG A 44 0.65 17.05 -9.63
N VAL A 45 0.39 15.89 -9.02
CA VAL A 45 1.02 14.62 -9.44
C VAL A 45 0.58 14.22 -10.84
N ALA A 46 -0.70 14.38 -11.18
CA ALA A 46 -1.17 14.18 -12.55
C ALA A 46 -0.53 15.15 -13.56
N GLU A 47 -0.12 16.34 -13.11
CA GLU A 47 0.61 17.34 -13.91
C GLU A 47 2.14 17.07 -13.96
N GLY A 48 2.62 16.01 -13.29
CA GLY A 48 4.01 15.54 -13.36
C GLY A 48 4.85 15.80 -12.10
N GLU A 49 4.25 16.30 -11.01
CA GLU A 49 4.91 16.28 -9.69
C GLU A 49 5.17 14.83 -9.28
N ARG A 50 6.39 14.53 -8.81
CA ARG A 50 6.70 13.20 -8.29
C ARG A 50 6.22 13.08 -6.86
N THR A 51 5.60 11.96 -6.54
CA THR A 51 5.31 11.55 -5.16
C THR A 51 6.60 11.26 -4.40
N VAL A 52 6.52 11.25 -3.07
CA VAL A 52 7.64 10.90 -2.17
C VAL A 52 8.25 9.55 -2.53
N SER A 53 7.41 8.55 -2.83
CA SER A 53 7.90 7.21 -3.20
C SER A 53 8.65 7.21 -4.54
N GLU A 54 8.15 7.94 -5.54
CA GLU A 54 8.83 8.08 -6.83
C GLU A 54 10.14 8.86 -6.70
N ALA A 55 10.18 9.88 -5.84
CA ALA A 55 11.40 10.64 -5.57
C ALA A 55 12.48 9.79 -4.89
N MET A 56 12.08 8.80 -4.07
CA MET A 56 12.95 7.81 -3.44
C MET A 56 13.33 6.65 -4.38
N GLY A 57 12.75 6.56 -5.58
CA GLY A 57 13.03 5.51 -6.55
C GLY A 57 12.29 4.19 -6.30
N HIS A 58 11.25 4.20 -5.48
CA HIS A 58 10.40 3.03 -5.25
C HIS A 58 9.63 2.69 -6.53
N GLN A 59 9.83 1.47 -7.02
CA GLN A 59 9.16 0.93 -8.21
C GLN A 59 8.92 -0.57 -8.04
N GLU A 60 7.97 -0.91 -7.18
CA GLU A 60 7.59 -2.30 -6.91
C GLU A 60 6.40 -2.73 -7.78
N PHE A 61 6.51 -3.90 -8.39
CA PHE A 61 5.42 -4.52 -9.14
C PHE A 61 5.46 -6.03 -8.93
N ILE A 62 4.31 -6.63 -8.65
CA ILE A 62 4.18 -8.08 -8.47
C ILE A 62 3.01 -8.60 -9.29
N LEU A 63 3.26 -9.62 -10.11
CA LEU A 63 2.23 -10.43 -10.74
C LEU A 63 2.03 -11.69 -9.89
N THR A 64 0.89 -11.80 -9.22
CA THR A 64 0.54 -13.02 -8.51
C THR A 64 0.02 -14.05 -9.50
N TYR A 65 0.89 -14.96 -9.99
CA TYR A 65 0.54 -16.00 -10.99
C TYR A 65 0.39 -17.42 -10.40
N LYS A 66 0.50 -17.56 -9.07
CA LYS A 66 0.21 -18.81 -8.36
C LYS A 66 -0.59 -18.51 -7.10
N SER A 67 -1.91 -18.60 -7.20
CA SER A 67 -2.68 -19.09 -6.05
C SER A 67 -2.40 -20.59 -5.96
N PHE A 68 -1.67 -21.01 -4.92
CA PHE A 68 -1.64 -22.43 -4.59
C PHE A 68 -2.98 -22.74 -3.96
N GLU A 69 -3.85 -23.47 -4.68
CA GLU A 69 -4.93 -24.20 -4.01
C GLU A 69 -4.24 -25.09 -2.95
N PRO A 70 -4.65 -25.04 -1.67
CA PRO A 70 -4.07 -25.92 -0.66
C PRO A 70 -4.17 -27.37 -1.11
N ILE A 71 -3.08 -28.14 -0.99
CA ILE A 71 -3.14 -29.59 -1.21
C ILE A 71 -3.88 -30.23 0.00
N GLY A 72 -5.21 -30.16 0.03
CA GLY A 72 -6.11 -30.92 0.92
C GLY A 72 -7.42 -30.21 1.32
N PRO A 73 -8.56 -30.93 1.53
CA PRO A 73 -8.64 -32.33 1.91
C PRO A 73 -9.00 -33.25 0.74
N ALA A 74 -8.31 -34.37 0.70
CA ALA A 74 -8.72 -35.50 -0.07
C ALA A 74 -9.51 -36.44 0.87
N CYS A 75 -10.82 -36.65 0.71
CA CYS A 75 -11.25 -38.05 0.91
C CYS A 75 -10.71 -38.92 -0.25
N LEU A 76 -10.12 -38.27 -1.26
CA LEU A 76 -9.51 -38.84 -2.45
C LEU A 76 -8.33 -39.76 -2.09
N PRO A 77 -8.38 -41.04 -2.49
CA PRO A 77 -7.26 -41.94 -2.32
C PRO A 77 -6.06 -41.45 -3.14
N VAL A 78 -4.94 -41.23 -2.46
CA VAL A 78 -3.65 -40.97 -3.09
C VAL A 78 -3.21 -42.24 -3.81
N ARG A 79 -3.15 -42.19 -5.14
CA ARG A 79 -2.56 -43.26 -5.96
C ARG A 79 -1.09 -43.35 -5.61
N SER A 80 -0.70 -44.42 -4.91
CA SER A 80 0.69 -44.79 -4.66
C SER A 80 1.45 -44.76 -5.97
N THR A 81 2.47 -43.90 -6.04
CA THR A 81 3.34 -43.77 -7.20
C THR A 81 4.31 -44.94 -7.16
N LEU A 82 4.10 -45.94 -8.01
CA LEU A 82 5.19 -46.83 -8.40
C LEU A 82 6.14 -46.04 -9.29
N ALA A 83 7.23 -45.58 -8.70
CA ALA A 83 8.47 -45.36 -9.41
C ALA A 83 9.55 -46.17 -8.70
N ALA A 84 9.71 -47.42 -9.13
CA ALA A 84 10.97 -48.12 -9.00
C ALA A 84 11.52 -48.27 -10.42
N VAL A 85 12.74 -47.77 -10.58
CA VAL A 85 13.72 -48.19 -11.59
C VAL A 85 13.82 -49.72 -11.61
#